data_AF-A0A6T6Q6B7-F1
#
_entry.id   AF-A0A6T6Q6B7-F1
#
_cell.length_a   1.000
_cell.length_b   1.000
_cell.length_c   1.000
_cell.angle_alpha   90.00
_cell.angle_beta   90.00
_cell.angle_gamma   90.00
#
_symmetry.space_group_name_H-M   'P 1'
#
loop_
_entity.id
_entity.type
_entity.pdbx_description
1 polymer ?
#
loop_
_entity_poly.entity_id
_entity_poly.type
_entity_poly.pdbx_seq_one_letter_code
_entity_poly.pdbx_strand_id
1 'polypeptide(L)'
;MRRLCTIFCGIEDTFTASVVSLDRLGLDIRVTTEENTFEYRICFRENIGTSFDAQSGLVKLLQEAWEREHGYEDEWADAPPPQVVRYFERKRERGAELTQ
;
A
#
# COMPACT_ATOMS: atom_id res chain seq x y z
N MET A 1 3.08 -7.00 1.28
CA MET A 1 3.17 -5.73 0.53
C MET A 1 2.43 -5.77 -0.79
N ARG A 2 2.68 -6.74 -1.68
CA ARG A 2 1.92 -6.89 -2.96
C ARG A 2 0.41 -6.81 -2.75
N ARG A 3 -0.13 -7.64 -1.85
CA ARG A 3 -1.56 -7.64 -1.50
C ARG A 3 -2.10 -6.28 -1.05
N LEU A 4 -1.37 -5.56 -0.20
CA LEU A 4 -1.79 -4.20 0.24
C LEU A 4 -1.91 -3.25 -0.96
N CYS A 5 -0.97 -3.31 -1.90
CA CYS A 5 -0.99 -2.43 -3.07
C CYS A 5 -2.12 -2.80 -4.05
N THR A 6 -2.41 -4.09 -4.22
CA THR A 6 -3.52 -4.53 -5.07
C THR A 6 -4.87 -4.15 -4.44
N ILE A 7 -5.06 -4.44 -3.15
CA ILE A 7 -6.36 -4.24 -2.49
C ILE A 7 -6.63 -2.78 -2.15
N PHE A 8 -5.66 -2.07 -1.58
CA PHE A 8 -5.88 -0.70 -1.10
C PHE A 8 -5.47 0.37 -2.11
N CYS A 9 -4.46 0.11 -2.95
CA CYS A 9 -4.00 1.08 -3.95
C CYS A 9 -4.56 0.82 -5.36
N GLY A 10 -5.28 -0.29 -5.58
CA GLY A 10 -5.87 -0.64 -6.87
C GLY A 10 -4.84 -0.95 -7.97
N ILE A 11 -3.66 -1.45 -7.61
CA ILE A 11 -2.61 -1.78 -8.58
C ILE A 11 -2.76 -3.22 -9.07
N GLU A 12 -3.17 -3.37 -10.32
CA GLU A 12 -3.36 -4.67 -10.99
C GLU A 12 -2.14 -5.13 -11.79
N ASP A 13 -1.30 -4.19 -12.23
CA ASP A 13 -0.12 -4.47 -13.07
C ASP A 13 0.95 -5.32 -12.35
N THR A 14 1.96 -5.75 -13.11
CA THR A 14 3.19 -6.27 -12.49
C THR A 14 3.99 -5.10 -11.89
N PHE A 15 4.27 -5.19 -10.59
CA PHE A 15 5.03 -4.17 -9.88
C PHE A 15 5.99 -4.76 -8.84
N THR A 16 6.94 -3.94 -8.44
CA THR A 16 7.68 -4.10 -7.18
C THR A 16 7.14 -3.11 -6.16
N ALA A 17 7.13 -3.50 -4.89
CA ALA A 17 6.67 -2.65 -3.80
C ALA A 17 7.63 -2.72 -2.61
N SER A 18 7.94 -1.56 -2.04
CA SER A 18 8.79 -1.43 -0.85
C SER A 18 8.20 -0.42 0.12
N VAL A 19 8.27 -0.72 1.41
CA VAL A 19 7.94 0.27 2.45
C VAL A 19 9.04 1.35 2.46
N VAL A 20 8.63 2.61 2.35
CA VAL A 20 9.52 3.78 2.41
C VAL A 20 9.60 4.29 3.84
N SER A 21 8.45 4.35 4.51
CA SER A 21 8.32 4.92 5.84
C SER A 21 7.22 4.21 6.63
N LEU A 22 7.34 4.24 7.95
CA LEU A 22 6.33 3.78 8.90
C LEU A 22 6.32 4.77 10.06
N ASP A 23 5.14 5.28 10.41
CA ASP A 23 4.96 6.15 11.56
C ASP A 23 3.63 5.85 12.27
N ARG A 24 3.30 6.64 13.30
CA ARG A 24 2.11 6.45 14.14
C ARG A 24 0.76 6.57 13.41
N LEU A 25 0.73 7.08 12.19
CA LEU A 25 -0.49 7.28 11.41
C LEU A 25 -0.62 6.27 10.27
N GLY A 26 0.43 5.54 9.89
CA GLY A 26 0.37 4.61 8.77
C GLY A 26 1.72 4.25 8.18
N LEU A 27 1.69 3.66 6.99
CA LEU A 27 2.86 3.31 6.21
C LEU A 27 2.87 3.97 4.83
N ASP A 28 4.06 4.33 4.37
CA ASP A 28 4.30 4.78 3.01
C ASP A 28 4.88 3.62 2.19
N ILE A 29 4.28 3.35 1.05
CA ILE A 29 4.71 2.31 0.11
C ILE A 29 5.05 2.95 -1.23
N ARG A 30 6.26 2.66 -1.72
CA ARG A 30 6.64 2.94 -3.09
C ARG A 30 6.30 1.73 -3.96
N VAL A 31 5.54 1.98 -5.02
CA VAL A 31 5.17 0.99 -6.03
C VAL A 31 5.85 1.37 -7.34
N THR A 32 6.57 0.44 -7.95
CA THR A 32 7.20 0.65 -9.26
C THR A 32 6.66 -0.37 -10.25
N THR A 33 5.97 0.11 -11.28
CA THR A 33 5.58 -0.66 -12.45
C THR A 33 6.65 -0.53 -13.53
N GLU A 34 6.40 -1.11 -14.71
CA GLU A 34 7.26 -0.89 -15.89
C GLU A 34 7.33 0.60 -16.24
N GLU A 35 6.18 1.29 -16.23
CA GLU A 35 6.05 2.65 -16.76
C GLU A 35 6.15 3.73 -15.69
N ASN A 36 5.83 3.45 -14.43
CA ASN A 36 5.64 4.49 -13.42
C ASN A 36 6.19 4.09 -12.05
N THR A 37 6.58 5.10 -11.27
CA THR A 37 6.82 4.98 -9.83
C THR A 37 5.78 5.83 -9.10
N PHE A 38 5.10 5.22 -8.15
CA PHE A 38 4.10 5.86 -7.30
C PHE A 38 4.51 5.76 -5.83
N GLU A 39 4.07 6.71 -5.01
CA GLU A 39 4.07 6.54 -3.55
C GLU A 39 2.69 6.75 -2.97
N TYR A 40 2.32 5.82 -2.10
CA TYR A 40 1.03 5.76 -1.43
C TYR A 40 1.23 5.80 0.07
N ARG A 41 0.40 6.60 0.74
CA ARG A 41 0.16 6.52 2.17
C ARG A 41 -1.03 5.60 2.42
N ILE A 42 -0.86 4.58 3.25
CA ILE A 42 -1.97 3.77 3.78
C ILE A 42 -2.08 4.07 5.27
N CYS A 43 -3.16 4.72 5.68
CA CYS A 43 -3.36 5.11 7.07
C CYS A 43 -3.80 3.92 7.93
N PHE A 44 -3.36 3.89 9.18
CA PHE A 44 -3.96 3.04 10.19
C PHE A 44 -5.37 3.50 10.53
N ARG A 45 -6.21 2.58 10.98
CA ARG A 45 -7.58 2.86 11.42
C ARG A 45 -7.64 3.60 12.76
N GLU A 46 -6.58 3.48 13.54
CA GLU A 46 -6.47 4.01 14.90
C GLU A 46 -5.16 4.80 15.01
N ASN A 47 -5.15 5.84 15.85
CA ASN A 47 -3.91 6.57 16.14
C ASN A 47 -3.05 5.71 17.07
N ILE A 48 -1.79 5.54 16.69
CA ILE A 48 -0.90 4.58 17.32
C ILE A 48 0.04 5.28 18.30
N GLY A 49 0.04 4.85 19.55
CA GLY A 49 0.87 5.47 20.61
C GLY A 49 2.27 4.88 20.73
N THR A 50 2.46 3.62 20.33
CA THR A 50 3.70 2.87 20.57
C THR A 50 4.18 2.12 19.33
N SER A 51 5.45 1.72 19.33
CA SER A 51 6.02 0.88 18.25
C SER A 51 5.36 -0.49 18.18
N PHE A 52 4.93 -1.05 19.32
CA PHE A 52 4.19 -2.30 19.38
C PHE A 52 2.81 -2.16 18.70
N ASP A 53 2.11 -1.07 19.00
CA ASP A 53 0.83 -0.78 18.37
C ASP A 53 1.02 -0.60 16.84
N ALA A 54 2.13 -0.02 16.38
CA ALA A 54 2.42 0.14 14.96
C ALA A 54 2.58 -1.21 14.23
N GLN A 55 3.21 -2.19 14.90
CA GLN A 55 3.30 -3.56 14.40
C GLN A 55 1.91 -4.20 14.33
N SER A 56 1.10 -4.04 15.37
CA SER A 56 -0.29 -4.52 15.40
C SER A 56 -1.14 -3.88 14.29
N GLY A 57 -1.03 -2.57 14.09
CA GLY A 57 -1.70 -1.84 13.02
C GLY A 57 -1.33 -2.35 11.64
N LEU A 58 -0.05 -2.65 11.40
CA LEU A 58 0.40 -3.26 10.15
C LEU A 58 -0.19 -4.66 9.93
N VAL A 59 -0.24 -5.47 10.98
CA VAL A 59 -0.84 -6.81 10.93
C VAL A 59 -2.34 -6.72 10.63
N LYS A 60 -3.06 -5.79 11.26
CA LYS A 60 -4.48 -5.55 10.99
C LYS A 60 -4.72 -5.17 9.51
N LEU A 61 -3.89 -4.29 8.94
CA LEU A 61 -3.97 -3.96 7.50
C LEU A 61 -3.72 -5.18 6.61
N LEU A 62 -2.76 -6.03 6.96
CA LEU A 62 -2.47 -7.25 6.20
C LEU A 62 -3.60 -8.28 6.28
N GLN A 63 -4.22 -8.42 7.45
CA GLN A 63 -5.36 -9.29 7.68
C GLN A 63 -6.57 -8.83 6.87
N GLU A 64 -6.92 -7.55 6.98
CA GLU A 64 -8.02 -6.96 6.22
C GLU A 64 -7.83 -7.13 4.71
N ALA A 65 -6.61 -6.89 4.20
CA ALA A 65 -6.34 -7.06 2.78
C ALA A 65 -6.46 -8.52 2.34
N TRP A 66 -6.16 -9.49 3.22
CA TRP A 66 -6.36 -10.91 2.94
C TRP A 66 -7.85 -11.26 2.93
N GLU A 67 -8.62 -10.79 3.90
CA GLU A 67 -10.07 -11.00 3.98
C GLU A 67 -10.79 -10.47 2.73
N ARG A 68 -10.47 -9.24 2.32
CA ARG A 68 -11.02 -8.63 1.09
C ARG A 68 -10.65 -9.43 -0.17
N GLU A 69 -9.40 -9.89 -0.29
CA GLU A 69 -8.97 -10.73 -1.42
C GLU A 69 -9.76 -12.05 -1.52
N HIS A 70 -10.29 -12.56 -0.40
CA HIS A 70 -10.98 -13.85 -0.33
C HIS A 70 -12.51 -13.73 -0.20
N GLY A 71 -13.07 -12.54 -0.36
CA GLY A 71 -14.51 -12.32 -0.32
C GLY A 71 -15.12 -12.25 1.09
N TYR A 72 -14.31 -12.06 2.13
CA TYR A 72 -14.78 -11.80 3.51
C TYR A 72 -15.02 -10.29 3.74
N GLU A 73 -15.50 -9.57 2.71
CA GLU A 73 -15.74 -8.12 2.80
C GLU A 73 -16.88 -7.77 3.76
N ASP A 74 -17.81 -8.70 3.98
CA ASP A 74 -18.94 -8.54 4.91
C ASP A 74 -18.47 -8.32 6.36
N GLU A 75 -17.29 -8.82 6.73
CA GLU A 75 -16.69 -8.57 8.05
C GLU A 75 -16.29 -7.09 8.25
N TRP A 76 -16.21 -6.33 7.15
CA TRP A 76 -15.85 -4.91 7.12
C TRP A 76 -17.00 -4.01 6.65
N ALA A 77 -18.23 -4.53 6.49
CA ALA A 77 -19.35 -3.80 5.91
C ALA A 77 -19.68 -2.49 6.65
N ASP A 78 -19.52 -2.46 7.98
CA ASP A 78 -19.79 -1.30 8.83
C ASP A 78 -18.59 -0.35 8.98
N ALA A 79 -17.42 -0.69 8.41
CA ALA A 79 -16.18 0.07 8.55
C ALA A 79 -15.70 0.58 7.18
N PRO A 80 -15.49 1.91 7.01
CA PRO A 80 -14.91 2.42 5.78
C PRO A 80 -13.52 1.81 5.55
N PRO A 81 -13.05 1.65 4.31
CA PRO A 81 -11.69 1.17 4.05
C PRO A 81 -10.65 2.11 4.67
N PRO A 82 -9.40 1.64 4.87
CA PRO A 82 -8.32 2.51 5.31
C PRO A 82 -8.17 3.69 4.37
N GLN A 83 -7.83 4.86 4.90
CA GLN A 83 -7.57 6.03 4.05
C GLN A 83 -6.27 5.79 3.26
N VAL A 84 -6.36 5.92 1.94
CA VAL A 84 -5.23 5.80 1.02
C VAL A 84 -5.01 7.12 0.30
N VAL A 85 -3.78 7.62 0.31
CA VAL A 85 -3.40 8.86 -0.39
C VAL A 85 -2.24 8.57 -1.32
N ARG A 86 -2.44 8.74 -2.62
CA ARG A 86 -1.35 8.79 -3.59
C ARG A 86 -0.78 10.21 -3.60
N TYR A 87 0.47 10.37 -3.18
CA TYR A 87 1.08 11.70 -3.03
C TYR A 87 2.28 11.92 -3.97
N PHE A 88 2.77 10.89 -4.63
CA PHE A 88 3.85 10.99 -5.59
C PHE A 88 3.59 10.11 -6.82
N GLU A 89 3.94 10.64 -7.99
CA GLU A 89 3.91 9.92 -9.26
C GLU A 89 5.05 10.42 -10.14
N ARG A 90 5.80 9.49 -10.74
CA ARG A 90 6.85 9.78 -11.71
C ARG A 90 6.84 8.74 -12.81
N LYS A 91 6.70 9.20 -14.06
CA LYS A 91 6.88 8.39 -15.24
C LYS A 91 8.33 7.92 -15.34
N ARG A 92 8.54 6.64 -15.59
CA ARG A 92 9.84 6.06 -15.92
C ARG A 92 10.07 6.26 -17.41
N GLU A 93 11.21 6.84 -17.74
CA GLU A 93 11.69 6.81 -19.11
C GLU A 93 12.05 5.36 -19.42
N ARG A 94 11.40 4.76 -20.42
CA ARG A 94 11.85 3.50 -21.01
C ARG A 94 13.30 3.71 -21.39
N GLY A 95 14.19 2.85 -20.90
CA GLY A 95 15.62 2.96 -21.17
C GLY A 95 15.83 3.20 -22.66
N ALA A 96 16.45 4.34 -23.00
CA ALA A 96 17.11 4.46 -24.27
C ALA A 96 18.04 3.26 -24.38
N GLU A 97 17.78 2.41 -25.38
CA GLU A 97 18.76 1.40 -25.80
C GLU A 97 20.08 2.15 -26.01
N LEU A 98 21.04 1.89 -25.13
CA LEU A 98 22.42 2.29 -25.33
C LEU A 98 22.94 1.44 -26.48
N THR A 99 22.75 1.92 -27.69
CA THR A 99 23.47 1.45 -28.86
C THR A 99 24.92 1.90 -28.70
N GLN A 100 25.80 0.97 -28.30
CA GLN A 100 27.22 0.97 -28.65
C GLN A 100 27.66 -0.47 -28.94
#